data_AF-A0A160INJ3-F1
#
_entry.id   AF-A0A160INJ3-F1
#
_cell.length_a   1.000
_cell.length_b   1.000
_cell.length_c   1.000
_cell.angle_alpha   90.00
_cell.angle_beta   90.00
_cell.angle_gamma   90.00
#
_symmetry.space_group_name_H-M   'P 1'
#
loop_
_entity.id
_entity.type
_entity.pdbx_description
1 polymer ?
#
loop_
_entity_poly.entity_id
_entity_poly.type
_entity_poly.pdbx_seq_one_letter_code
_entity_poly.pdbx_strand_id
1 'polypeptide(L)'
;MKKRISKGEQDFVRGCTRAILERDVSHVHWLIVQKGVRHYIHHQNELEIEDYIHRNRLKLICVVSREFINDWHIRYSGNDLSKGLIKKRLNGMIRASEKVADLAYGDFKKEDIEELLSQVPTEGLTTEERTSYLARVRSLLESK
;
A
#
# COMPACT_ATOMS: atom_id res chain seq x y z
N MET A 1 4.44 23.09 0.11
CA MET A 1 4.36 22.71 -1.33
C MET A 1 3.35 21.58 -1.50
N LYS A 2 2.37 21.69 -2.41
CA LYS A 2 1.51 20.54 -2.76
C LYS A 2 2.36 19.50 -3.50
N LYS A 3 2.49 18.28 -2.96
CA LYS A 3 3.20 17.15 -3.60
C LYS A 3 2.56 16.92 -4.97
N ARG A 4 3.33 17.06 -6.05
CA ARG A 4 2.83 16.91 -7.43
C ARG A 4 2.44 15.43 -7.63
N ILE A 5 1.19 15.18 -8.04
CA ILE A 5 0.69 13.82 -8.29
C ILE A 5 1.49 13.21 -9.45
N SER A 6 2.11 12.06 -9.22
CA SER A 6 2.90 11.35 -10.23
C SER A 6 2.03 10.83 -11.39
N LYS A 7 2.62 10.60 -12.57
CA LYS A 7 1.89 10.03 -13.71
C LYS A 7 1.26 8.67 -13.39
N GLY A 8 2.01 7.76 -12.74
CA GLY A 8 1.49 6.45 -12.36
C GLY A 8 0.30 6.52 -11.39
N GLU A 9 0.29 7.48 -10.47
CA GLU A 9 -0.86 7.70 -9.59
C GLU A 9 -2.08 8.25 -10.33
N GLN A 10 -1.87 9.18 -11.29
CA GLN A 10 -2.96 9.67 -12.14
C GLN A 10 -3.55 8.53 -12.98
N ASP A 11 -2.70 7.69 -13.57
CA ASP A 11 -3.10 6.55 -14.38
C ASP A 11 -3.83 5.49 -13.54
N PHE A 12 -3.35 5.19 -12.34
CA PHE A 12 -4.03 4.31 -11.38
C PHE A 12 -5.42 4.84 -11.02
N VAL A 13 -5.53 6.11 -10.59
CA VAL A 13 -6.82 6.71 -10.22
C VAL A 13 -7.77 6.69 -11.41
N ARG A 14 -7.31 7.01 -12.62
CA ARG A 14 -8.12 6.95 -13.84
C ARG A 14 -8.59 5.53 -14.14
N GLY A 15 -7.69 4.55 -14.10
CA GLY A 15 -7.96 3.14 -14.36
C GLY A 15 -8.98 2.56 -13.39
N CYS A 16 -8.74 2.70 -12.08
CA CYS A 16 -9.65 2.24 -11.05
C CYS A 16 -11.00 2.95 -11.10
N THR A 17 -11.03 4.27 -11.37
CA THR A 17 -12.30 5.00 -11.50
C THR A 17 -13.15 4.45 -12.64
N ARG A 18 -12.52 4.16 -13.80
CA ARG A 18 -13.22 3.56 -14.93
C ARG A 18 -13.74 2.17 -14.57
N ALA A 19 -12.89 1.32 -14.01
CA ALA A 19 -13.27 -0.04 -13.63
C ALA A 19 -14.44 -0.06 -12.63
N ILE A 20 -14.43 0.83 -11.63
CA ILE A 20 -15.53 0.98 -10.67
C ILE A 20 -16.82 1.47 -11.36
N LEU A 21 -16.75 2.45 -12.24
CA LEU A 21 -17.94 2.97 -12.92
C LEU A 21 -18.56 1.93 -13.87
N GLU A 22 -17.73 1.18 -14.59
CA GLU A 22 -18.15 0.17 -15.56
C GLU A 22 -18.39 -1.21 -14.93
N ARG A 23 -18.12 -1.36 -13.63
CA ARG A 23 -18.12 -2.65 -12.90
C ARG A 23 -17.19 -3.68 -13.54
N ASP A 24 -16.09 -3.23 -14.13
CA ASP A 24 -15.11 -4.09 -14.77
C ASP A 24 -14.23 -4.78 -13.71
N VAL A 25 -14.56 -6.03 -13.42
CA VAL A 25 -13.82 -6.90 -12.47
C VAL A 25 -12.81 -7.82 -13.17
N SER A 26 -12.49 -7.59 -14.45
CA SER A 26 -11.58 -8.47 -15.19
C SER A 26 -10.15 -8.45 -14.63
N HIS A 27 -9.71 -7.32 -14.08
CA HIS A 27 -8.35 -7.13 -13.58
C HIS A 27 -8.32 -6.67 -12.12
N VAL A 28 -7.23 -6.99 -11.43
CA VAL A 28 -6.82 -6.34 -10.18
C VAL A 28 -5.90 -5.18 -10.53
N HIS A 29 -6.03 -4.07 -9.80
CA HIS A 29 -5.30 -2.84 -10.08
C HIS A 29 -4.29 -2.53 -8.97
N TRP A 30 -3.05 -2.25 -9.34
CA TRP A 30 -1.93 -2.09 -8.43
C TRP A 30 -1.21 -0.76 -8.67
N LEU A 31 -0.88 -0.06 -7.59
CA LEU A 31 0.03 1.08 -7.59
C LEU A 31 1.30 0.66 -6.86
N ILE A 32 2.41 0.62 -7.59
CA ILE A 32 3.71 0.20 -7.08
C ILE A 32 4.76 1.30 -7.23
N VAL A 33 5.88 1.17 -6.54
CA VAL A 33 7.07 2.01 -6.70
C VAL A 33 8.25 1.16 -7.16
N GLN A 34 8.85 1.58 -8.27
CA GLN A 34 10.07 1.01 -8.82
C GLN A 34 11.10 2.13 -8.99
N LYS A 35 12.27 2.01 -8.33
CA LYS A 35 13.35 3.02 -8.38
C LYS A 35 12.86 4.45 -8.08
N GLY A 36 11.99 4.60 -7.08
CA GLY A 36 11.42 5.89 -6.66
C GLY A 36 10.32 6.44 -7.56
N VAL A 37 9.96 5.76 -8.65
CA VAL A 37 8.90 6.16 -9.58
C VAL A 37 7.66 5.32 -9.34
N ARG A 38 6.49 5.95 -9.33
CA ARG A 38 5.19 5.27 -9.19
C ARG A 38 4.73 4.73 -10.54
N HIS A 39 4.30 3.47 -10.56
CA HIS A 39 3.77 2.78 -11.73
C HIS A 39 2.39 2.18 -11.43
N TYR A 40 1.48 2.32 -12.38
CA TYR A 40 0.20 1.63 -12.39
C TYR A 40 0.35 0.33 -13.19
N ILE A 41 -0.06 -0.78 -12.59
CA ILE A 41 -0.14 -2.09 -13.23
C ILE A 41 -1.57 -2.63 -13.03
N HIS A 42 -2.10 -3.34 -14.01
CA HIS A 42 -3.32 -4.14 -13.84
C HIS A 42 -3.13 -5.51 -14.47
N HIS A 43 -3.64 -6.55 -13.81
CA HIS A 43 -3.44 -7.93 -14.24
C HIS A 43 -4.64 -8.81 -13.90
N GLN A 44 -4.90 -9.84 -14.70
CA GLN A 44 -6.00 -10.78 -14.45
C GLN A 44 -5.63 -11.82 -13.39
N ASN A 45 -4.38 -12.28 -13.40
CA ASN A 45 -3.87 -13.24 -12.44
C ASN A 45 -3.20 -12.51 -11.28
N GLU A 46 -3.79 -12.57 -10.10
CA GLU A 46 -3.30 -11.90 -8.89
C GLU A 46 -1.98 -12.52 -8.39
N LEU A 47 -1.88 -13.84 -8.43
CA LEU A 47 -0.70 -14.57 -7.97
C LEU A 47 0.54 -14.23 -8.79
N GLU A 48 0.38 -14.04 -10.09
CA GLU A 48 1.48 -13.72 -11.00
C GLU A 48 2.04 -12.31 -10.75
N ILE A 49 1.17 -11.34 -10.49
CA ILE A 49 1.61 -9.97 -10.20
C ILE A 49 2.17 -9.84 -8.79
N GLU A 50 1.62 -10.57 -7.81
CA GLU A 50 2.21 -10.68 -6.48
C GLU A 50 3.62 -11.26 -6.56
N ASP A 51 3.79 -12.38 -7.25
CA ASP A 51 5.10 -13.01 -7.46
C ASP A 51 6.08 -12.08 -8.18
N TYR A 52 5.64 -11.35 -9.20
CA TYR A 52 6.45 -10.31 -9.86
C TYR A 52 6.89 -9.20 -8.89
N ILE A 53 5.98 -8.69 -8.04
CA ILE A 53 6.28 -7.67 -7.03
C ILE A 53 7.34 -8.19 -6.04
N HIS A 54 7.19 -9.41 -5.55
CA HIS A 54 8.10 -10.02 -4.58
C HIS A 54 9.49 -10.28 -5.20
N ARG A 55 9.56 -10.93 -6.37
CA ARG A 55 10.83 -11.25 -7.05
C ARG A 55 11.64 -10.00 -7.36
N ASN A 56 10.98 -8.91 -7.73
CA ASN A 56 11.63 -7.66 -8.08
C ASN A 56 11.78 -6.68 -6.91
N ARG A 57 11.41 -7.11 -5.68
CA ARG A 57 11.44 -6.28 -4.46
C ARG A 57 10.78 -4.91 -4.66
N LEU A 58 9.63 -4.90 -5.34
CA LEU A 58 8.90 -3.68 -5.63
C LEU A 58 8.10 -3.27 -4.41
N LYS A 59 8.06 -1.97 -4.15
CA LYS A 59 7.25 -1.44 -3.05
C LYS A 59 5.80 -1.32 -3.51
N LEU A 60 4.90 -2.05 -2.88
CA LEU A 60 3.47 -1.96 -3.10
C LEU A 60 2.88 -0.79 -2.31
N ILE A 61 2.19 0.14 -2.97
CA ILE A 61 1.49 1.26 -2.32
C ILE A 61 0.02 0.95 -2.12
N CYS A 62 -0.68 0.49 -3.14
CA CYS A 62 -2.13 0.35 -3.09
C CYS A 62 -2.61 -0.74 -4.06
N VAL A 63 -3.64 -1.49 -3.65
CA VAL A 63 -4.33 -2.47 -4.47
C VAL A 63 -5.82 -2.17 -4.48
N VAL A 64 -6.45 -2.33 -5.63
CA VAL A 64 -7.90 -2.33 -5.80
C VAL A 64 -8.28 -3.68 -6.39
N SER A 65 -8.87 -4.53 -5.54
CA SER A 65 -9.30 -5.88 -5.88
C SER A 65 -10.63 -5.87 -6.65
N ARG A 66 -11.01 -7.04 -7.17
CA ARG A 66 -12.28 -7.24 -7.89
C ARG A 66 -13.49 -7.02 -6.98
N GLU A 67 -13.40 -7.53 -5.75
CA GLU A 67 -14.42 -7.37 -4.72
C GLU A 67 -14.60 -5.91 -4.38
N PHE A 68 -13.50 -5.17 -4.27
CA PHE A 68 -13.51 -3.73 -4.02
C PHE A 68 -14.18 -2.96 -5.15
N ILE A 69 -13.87 -3.30 -6.41
CA ILE A 69 -14.52 -2.71 -7.59
C ILE A 69 -16.02 -2.93 -7.55
N ASN A 70 -16.46 -4.15 -7.26
CA ASN A 70 -17.87 -4.51 -7.21
C ASN A 70 -18.60 -3.78 -6.06
N ASP A 71 -18.02 -3.77 -4.85
CA ASP A 71 -18.58 -3.08 -3.69
C ASP A 71 -18.71 -1.57 -3.94
N TRP A 72 -17.67 -0.94 -4.51
CA TRP A 72 -17.69 0.49 -4.79
C TRP A 72 -18.61 0.84 -5.95
N HIS A 73 -18.76 -0.02 -6.94
CA HIS A 73 -19.74 0.16 -8.00
C HIS A 73 -21.14 0.25 -7.38
N ILE A 74 -21.51 -0.71 -6.52
CA ILE A 74 -22.82 -0.73 -5.86
C ILE A 74 -23.04 0.52 -5.00
N ARG A 75 -22.01 0.97 -4.26
CA ARG A 75 -22.13 2.11 -3.33
C ARG A 75 -22.11 3.48 -3.99
N TYR A 76 -21.39 3.62 -5.10
CA TYR A 76 -21.01 4.94 -5.61
C TYR A 76 -21.34 5.16 -7.08
N SER A 77 -21.75 4.14 -7.85
CA SER A 77 -22.28 4.34 -9.21
C SER A 77 -23.74 4.79 -9.16
N GLY A 78 -24.17 5.58 -10.16
CA GLY A 78 -25.59 5.94 -10.31
C GLY A 78 -25.93 7.43 -10.40
N ASN A 79 -24.95 8.35 -10.33
CA ASN A 79 -25.20 9.77 -10.62
C ASN A 79 -24.01 10.46 -11.29
N ASP A 80 -24.23 11.67 -11.79
CA ASP A 80 -23.22 12.46 -12.53
C ASP A 80 -22.01 12.86 -11.65
N LEU A 81 -22.15 12.80 -10.33
CA LEU A 81 -21.09 13.13 -9.36
C LEU A 81 -20.25 11.91 -8.95
N SER A 82 -20.67 10.69 -9.30
CA SER A 82 -20.00 9.42 -8.97
C SER A 82 -18.51 9.45 -9.29
N LYS A 83 -18.15 9.93 -10.48
CA LYS A 83 -16.75 10.02 -10.94
C LYS A 83 -15.88 10.88 -10.03
N GLY A 84 -16.39 12.02 -9.60
CA GLY A 84 -15.66 12.94 -8.71
C GLY A 84 -15.48 12.34 -7.32
N LEU A 85 -16.52 11.71 -6.78
CA LEU A 85 -16.50 11.07 -5.47
C LEU A 85 -15.53 9.88 -5.44
N ILE A 86 -15.57 9.00 -6.43
CA ILE A 86 -14.68 7.84 -6.54
C ILE A 86 -13.22 8.30 -6.59
N LYS A 87 -12.89 9.29 -7.44
CA LYS A 87 -11.53 9.87 -7.50
C LYS A 87 -11.10 10.43 -6.16
N LYS A 88 -11.95 11.18 -5.47
CA LYS A 88 -11.62 11.75 -4.15
C LYS A 88 -11.31 10.66 -3.13
N ARG A 89 -12.12 9.59 -3.09
CA ARG A 89 -11.91 8.47 -2.17
C ARG A 89 -10.65 7.66 -2.51
N LEU A 90 -10.40 7.38 -3.79
CA LEU A 90 -9.17 6.70 -4.24
C LEU A 90 -7.90 7.48 -3.84
N ASN A 91 -7.89 8.80 -4.01
CA ASN A 91 -6.77 9.64 -3.56
C ASN A 91 -6.58 9.59 -2.04
N GLY A 92 -7.67 9.52 -1.27
CA GLY A 92 -7.61 9.34 0.19
C GLY A 92 -6.99 8.00 0.57
N MET A 93 -7.42 6.93 -0.11
CA MET A 93 -6.90 5.58 0.08
C MET A 93 -5.40 5.49 -0.24
N ILE A 94 -4.95 6.02 -1.38
CA ILE A 94 -3.53 6.04 -1.76
C ILE A 94 -2.68 6.71 -0.66
N ARG A 95 -3.13 7.83 -0.09
CA ARG A 95 -2.40 8.53 0.99
C ARG A 95 -2.35 7.71 2.27
N ALA A 96 -3.43 7.02 2.61
CA ALA A 96 -3.46 6.15 3.78
C ALA A 96 -2.55 4.93 3.60
N SER A 97 -2.65 4.28 2.44
CA SER A 97 -1.85 3.10 2.11
C SER A 97 -0.37 3.44 1.88
N GLU A 98 -0.02 4.63 1.40
CA GLU A 98 1.38 5.10 1.30
C GLU A 98 2.07 5.07 2.66
N LYS A 99 1.40 5.53 3.73
CA LYS A 99 1.97 5.47 5.09
C LYS A 99 2.24 4.04 5.54
N VAL A 100 1.30 3.13 5.27
CA VAL A 100 1.44 1.71 5.62
C VAL A 100 2.57 1.09 4.80
N ALA A 101 2.67 1.42 3.51
CA ALA A 101 3.74 0.96 2.64
C ALA A 101 5.11 1.53 3.02
N ASP A 102 5.18 2.78 3.48
CA ASP A 102 6.39 3.38 4.03
C ASP A 102 6.85 2.62 5.29
N LEU A 103 5.93 2.19 6.15
CA LEU A 103 6.25 1.36 7.32
C LEU A 103 6.65 -0.07 6.94
N ALA A 104 5.98 -0.67 5.94
CA ALA A 104 6.22 -2.06 5.56
C ALA A 104 7.46 -2.27 4.67
N TYR A 105 7.76 -1.29 3.82
CA TYR A 105 8.85 -1.33 2.82
C TYR A 105 9.89 -0.22 3.02
N GLY A 106 9.83 0.51 4.14
CA GLY A 106 10.85 1.49 4.47
C GLY A 106 12.17 0.77 4.78
N ASP A 107 13.26 1.29 4.20
CA ASP A 107 14.58 1.09 4.79
C ASP A 107 14.53 1.85 6.13
N PHE A 108 14.32 1.14 7.24
CA PHE A 108 14.48 1.75 8.54
C PHE A 108 15.94 2.19 8.62
N LYS A 109 16.18 3.48 8.86
CA LYS A 109 17.53 3.87 9.23
C LYS A 109 17.83 3.21 10.58
N LYS A 110 19.10 2.95 10.87
CA LYS A 110 19.51 2.55 12.23
C LYS A 110 18.95 3.48 13.31
N GLU A 111 18.77 4.76 12.96
CA GLU A 111 18.15 5.81 13.76
C GLU A 111 16.67 5.52 14.11
N ASP A 112 15.92 4.85 13.23
CA ASP A 112 14.49 4.53 13.40
C ASP A 112 14.25 3.22 14.17
N ILE A 113 15.28 2.37 14.29
CA ILE A 113 15.19 1.08 15.01
C ILE A 113 14.87 1.32 16.49
N GLU A 114 15.42 2.36 17.10
CA GLU A 114 15.13 2.68 18.50
C GLU A 114 13.68 3.13 18.71
N GLU A 115 13.10 3.88 17.76
CA GLU A 115 11.70 4.27 17.81
C GLU A 115 10.79 3.05 17.68
N LEU A 116 11.12 2.11 16.79
CA LEU A 116 10.36 0.86 16.63
C LEU A 116 10.47 -0.04 17.85
N LEU A 117 11.66 -0.20 18.42
CA LEU A 117 11.87 -0.98 19.65
C LEU A 117 11.10 -0.39 20.83
N SER A 118 10.92 0.93 20.88
CA SER A 118 10.13 1.59 21.93
C SER A 118 8.62 1.29 21.85
N GLN A 119 8.13 0.90 20.67
CA GLN A 119 6.73 0.56 20.44
C GLN A 119 6.44 -0.94 20.62
N VAL A 120 7.46 -1.77 20.84
CA VAL A 120 7.29 -3.21 21.07
C VAL A 120 6.72 -3.41 22.49
N PRO A 121 5.52 -3.99 22.63
CA PRO A 121 4.95 -4.25 23.95
C PRO A 121 5.80 -5.28 24.69
N THR A 122 6.28 -4.92 25.88
CA THR A 122 7.09 -5.78 26.77
C THR A 122 6.42 -5.97 28.13
N GLU A 123 5.12 -5.73 28.20
CA GLU A 123 4.33 -5.85 29.43
C GLU A 123 4.33 -7.30 29.90
N GLY A 124 4.65 -7.51 31.19
CA GLY A 124 4.72 -8.85 31.78
C GLY A 124 6.07 -9.57 31.62
N LEU A 125 7.04 -9.00 30.90
CA LEU A 125 8.41 -9.53 30.83
C LEU A 125 9.26 -9.04 32.01
N THR A 126 10.10 -9.91 32.56
CA THR A 126 11.19 -9.51 33.45
C THR A 126 12.23 -8.68 32.71
N THR A 127 13.11 -7.98 33.44
CA THR A 127 14.16 -7.14 32.85
C THR A 127 15.09 -7.92 31.91
N GLU A 128 15.46 -9.14 32.28
CA GLU A 128 16.32 -10.01 31.46
C GLU A 128 15.59 -10.51 30.20
N GLU A 129 14.34 -10.95 30.33
CA GLU A 129 13.51 -11.40 29.20
C GLU A 129 13.25 -10.26 28.21
N ARG A 130 12.95 -9.07 28.72
CA ARG A 130 12.76 -7.86 27.91
C ARG A 130 14.01 -7.53 27.12
N THR A 131 15.19 -7.58 27.75
CA THR A 131 16.48 -7.27 27.11
C THR A 131 16.80 -8.28 26.00
N SER A 132 16.63 -9.57 26.29
CA SER A 132 16.85 -10.65 25.32
C SER A 132 15.87 -10.57 24.13
N TYR A 133 14.59 -10.28 24.41
CA TYR A 133 13.55 -10.14 23.39
C TYR A 133 13.81 -8.95 22.46
N LEU A 134 14.09 -7.76 23.01
CA LEU A 134 14.38 -6.56 22.21
C LEU A 134 15.67 -6.72 21.39
N ALA A 135 16.69 -7.43 21.91
CA ALA A 135 17.91 -7.74 21.15
C ALA A 135 17.63 -8.63 19.93
N ARG A 136 16.75 -9.62 20.06
CA ARG A 136 16.32 -10.46 18.93
C ARG A 136 15.53 -9.68 17.89
N VAL A 137 14.60 -8.84 18.33
CA VAL A 137 13.82 -7.97 17.42
C VAL A 137 14.75 -7.00 16.69
N ARG A 138 15.72 -6.39 17.39
CA ARG A 138 16.76 -5.55 16.77
C ARG A 138 17.53 -6.29 15.68
N SER A 139 18.03 -7.48 15.97
CA SER A 139 18.78 -8.29 14.99
C SER A 139 17.96 -8.64 13.74
N LEU A 140 16.65 -8.87 13.89
CA LEU A 140 15.73 -9.08 12.76
C LEU A 140 15.49 -7.82 11.94
N LEU A 141 15.45 -6.65 12.57
CA LEU A 141 15.31 -5.37 11.90
C LEU A 141 16.61 -4.95 11.17
N GLU A 142 17.79 -5.26 11.73
CA GLU A 142 19.10 -4.96 11.16
C GLU A 142 19.57 -5.94 10.06
N SER A 143 18.90 -7.10 9.91
CA SER A 143 19.25 -8.14 8.93
C SER A 143 18.47 -8.04 7.60
N LYS A 144 17.59 -7.04 7.47
CA LYS A 144 16.91 -6.67 6.23
C LYS A 144 17.74 -5.67 5.44
#